data_AF-A0A832CT00-F1
#
_entry.id   AF-A0A832CT00-F1
#
_cell.length_a   1.000
_cell.length_b   1.000
_cell.length_c   1.000
_cell.angle_alpha   90.00
_cell.angle_beta   90.00
_cell.angle_gamma   90.00
#
_symmetry.space_group_name_H-M   'P 1'
#
loop_
_entity.id
_entity.type
_entity.pdbx_description
1 polymer ?
#
loop_
_entity_poly.entity_id
_entity_poly.type
_entity_poly.pdbx_seq_one_letter_code
_entity_poly.pdbx_strand_id
1 'polypeptide(L)'
;ITNAIQAIASIRDQGSITIRTTAAPTHIGLTIADNGPGIEPDLLSRIFDPFFTTKNVGEGTGLGLSICYGIVREHGGRIWAESQPGQGAVFSVQLPLRHAGTAAASAGTTVMAGLGRRILVVEDDEAVLALLERALGPTGLEVTTARDGVAGLQALAAGPLPDLVIADLRMPRLDGPGFYDRLRRDYPSLARRVLLITGDAIAPSSAQFLQSSGLPYLRKPFGVKDLLAAVSNQIAVSADLSSLATGVSADGVPLTGFDNRQRTTGR
;
A
#
# COMPACT_ATOMS: atom_id res chain seq x y z
N ILE A 1 -3.84 -5.26 21.48
CA ILE A 1 -5.12 -5.75 22.07
C ILE A 1 -5.07 -7.25 22.29
N THR A 2 -4.91 -8.08 21.25
CA THR A 2 -4.82 -9.55 21.40
C THR A 2 -3.80 -10.01 22.45
N ASN A 3 -2.61 -9.39 22.48
CA ASN A 3 -1.59 -9.67 23.49
C ASN A 3 -2.09 -9.43 24.92
N ALA A 4 -2.84 -8.35 25.16
CA ALA A 4 -3.40 -8.03 26.47
C ALA A 4 -4.47 -9.04 26.90
N ILE A 5 -5.35 -9.44 25.96
CA ILE A 5 -6.37 -10.47 26.21
C ILE A 5 -5.71 -11.78 26.64
N GLN A 6 -4.70 -12.22 25.89
CA GLN A 6 -3.98 -13.47 26.18
C GLN A 6 -3.18 -13.38 27.49
N ALA A 7 -2.56 -12.23 27.78
CA ALA A 7 -1.84 -12.02 29.02
C ALA A 7 -2.77 -12.07 30.23
N ILE A 8 -3.92 -11.39 30.19
CA ILE A 8 -4.93 -11.44 31.25
C ILE A 8 -5.41 -12.88 31.49
N ALA A 9 -5.77 -13.60 30.42
CA ALA A 9 -6.28 -14.97 30.50
C ALA A 9 -5.30 -15.96 31.16
N SER A 10 -3.99 -15.64 31.20
CA SER A 10 -3.00 -16.50 31.84
C SER A 10 -3.04 -16.49 33.37
N ILE A 11 -3.68 -15.48 33.99
CA ILE A 11 -3.71 -15.33 35.46
C ILE A 11 -5.12 -15.13 36.05
N ARG A 12 -6.14 -14.88 35.22
CA ARG A 12 -7.52 -14.62 35.68
C ARG A 12 -8.54 -14.78 34.57
N ASP A 13 -9.78 -15.09 34.96
CA ASP A 13 -10.92 -15.27 34.04
C ASP A 13 -11.52 -13.95 33.53
N GLN A 14 -11.33 -12.86 34.27
CA GLN A 14 -11.82 -11.53 33.92
C GLN A 14 -10.72 -10.48 34.11
N GLY A 15 -10.62 -9.55 33.18
CA GLY A 15 -9.69 -8.42 33.29
C GLY A 15 -10.19 -7.21 32.50
N SER A 16 -9.39 -6.15 32.54
CA SER A 16 -9.72 -4.87 31.94
C SER A 16 -8.62 -4.45 30.97
N ILE A 17 -9.03 -4.01 29.79
CA ILE A 17 -8.16 -3.34 28.83
C ILE A 17 -8.68 -1.91 28.68
N THR A 18 -7.82 -0.94 28.94
CA THR A 18 -8.13 0.48 28.78
C THR A 18 -7.43 1.00 27.54
N ILE A 19 -8.19 1.61 26.63
CA ILE A 19 -7.66 2.28 25.44
C ILE A 19 -7.91 3.77 25.61
N ARG A 20 -6.85 4.57 25.53
CA ARG A 20 -6.93 6.03 25.65
C ARG A 20 -6.25 6.67 24.45
N THR A 21 -6.90 7.66 23.87
CA THR A 21 -6.27 8.54 22.87
C THR A 21 -6.06 9.92 23.46
N THR A 22 -4.98 10.58 23.05
CA THR A 22 -4.69 11.97 23.38
C THR A 22 -4.32 12.70 22.10
N ALA A 23 -4.63 13.99 22.02
CA ALA A 23 -4.22 14.84 20.93
C ALA A 23 -3.46 16.04 21.50
N ALA A 24 -2.29 16.29 20.95
CA ALA A 24 -1.48 17.48 21.17
C ALA A 24 -1.27 18.18 19.83
N PRO A 25 -0.83 19.45 19.77
CA PRO A 25 -0.72 20.18 18.50
C PRO A 25 0.18 19.51 17.44
N THR A 26 1.16 18.71 17.87
CA THR A 26 2.16 18.10 16.98
C THR A 26 2.07 16.58 16.90
N HIS A 27 1.20 15.94 17.68
CA HIS A 27 1.12 14.48 17.73
C HIS A 27 -0.20 13.96 18.32
N ILE A 28 -0.57 12.76 17.94
CA ILE A 28 -1.63 11.96 18.58
C ILE A 28 -0.96 10.86 19.41
N GLY A 29 -1.43 10.68 20.63
CA GLY A 29 -1.09 9.56 21.51
C GLY A 29 -2.18 8.50 21.52
N LEU A 30 -1.78 7.24 21.59
CA LEU A 30 -2.62 6.08 21.87
C LEU A 30 -1.95 5.27 22.97
N THR A 31 -2.67 5.01 24.05
CA THR A 31 -2.23 4.17 25.15
C THR A 31 -3.18 2.98 25.28
N ILE A 32 -2.61 1.77 25.37
CA ILE A 32 -3.32 0.53 25.63
C ILE A 32 -2.76 -0.02 26.93
N ALA A 33 -3.56 -0.01 27.98
CA ALA A 33 -3.21 -0.54 29.29
C ALA A 33 -4.02 -1.79 29.61
N ASP A 34 -3.39 -2.81 30.18
CA ASP A 34 -4.04 -4.00 30.70
C ASP A 34 -3.72 -4.19 32.19
N ASN A 35 -4.51 -5.04 32.86
CA ASN A 35 -4.27 -5.45 34.25
C ASN A 35 -3.81 -6.92 34.35
N GLY A 36 -3.05 -7.38 33.36
CA GLY A 36 -2.48 -8.72 33.29
C GLY A 36 -1.27 -8.92 34.22
N PRO A 37 -0.45 -9.96 33.96
CA PRO A 37 0.70 -10.32 34.80
C PRO A 37 1.86 -9.32 34.75
N GLY A 38 1.86 -8.39 33.80
CA GLY A 38 2.99 -7.49 33.55
C GLY A 38 4.15 -8.18 32.83
N ILE A 39 5.23 -7.43 32.64
CA ILE A 39 6.42 -7.81 31.88
C ILE A 39 7.64 -7.56 32.76
N GLU A 40 8.55 -8.54 32.82
CA GLU A 40 9.83 -8.38 33.51
C GLU A 40 10.68 -7.25 32.90
N PRO A 41 11.37 -6.43 33.71
CA PRO A 41 12.15 -5.30 33.21
C PRO A 41 13.16 -5.67 32.12
N ASP A 42 13.80 -6.84 32.27
CA ASP A 42 14.81 -7.34 31.33
C ASP A 42 14.23 -7.75 29.97
N LEU A 43 12.92 -7.96 29.89
CA LEU A 43 12.22 -8.33 28.65
C LEU A 43 11.66 -7.12 27.91
N LEU A 44 11.43 -5.98 28.58
CA LEU A 44 10.84 -4.78 27.98
C LEU A 44 11.64 -4.24 26.78
N SER A 45 12.96 -4.42 26.79
CA SER A 45 13.82 -4.02 25.66
C SER A 45 13.71 -4.98 24.47
N ARG A 46 13.28 -6.22 24.70
CA ARG A 46 13.26 -7.33 23.73
C ARG A 46 11.88 -7.65 23.19
N ILE A 47 10.80 -7.18 23.81
CA ILE A 47 9.42 -7.46 23.36
C ILE A 47 9.11 -6.96 21.94
N PHE A 48 9.95 -6.06 21.40
CA PHE A 48 9.85 -5.56 20.03
C PHE A 48 10.80 -6.28 19.05
N ASP A 49 11.64 -7.19 19.53
CA ASP A 49 12.55 -7.97 18.71
C ASP A 49 11.76 -8.99 17.87
N PRO A 50 12.09 -9.18 16.59
CA PRO A 50 11.46 -10.21 15.77
C PRO A 50 11.64 -11.60 16.37
N PHE A 51 10.58 -12.41 16.30
CA PHE A 51 10.52 -13.80 16.81
C PHE A 51 10.65 -13.93 18.33
N PHE A 52 10.75 -12.83 19.07
CA PHE A 52 10.78 -12.88 20.51
C PHE A 52 9.37 -13.16 21.06
N THR A 53 9.25 -14.24 21.83
CA THR A 53 8.00 -14.64 22.49
C THR A 53 8.32 -15.35 23.80
N THR A 54 7.49 -15.12 24.82
CA THR A 54 7.54 -15.83 26.10
C THR A 54 6.52 -16.97 26.18
N LYS A 55 5.77 -17.22 25.09
CA LYS A 55 4.74 -18.26 24.99
C LYS A 55 5.32 -19.59 24.52
N ASN A 56 4.57 -20.67 24.73
CA ASN A 56 4.98 -22.01 24.28
C ASN A 56 5.16 -22.06 22.76
N VAL A 57 5.99 -23.02 22.32
CA VAL A 57 6.28 -23.26 20.90
C VAL A 57 4.98 -23.50 20.13
N GLY A 58 4.67 -22.62 19.18
CA GLY A 58 3.46 -22.67 18.34
C GLY A 58 2.32 -21.74 18.75
N GLU A 59 2.34 -21.12 19.95
CA GLU A 59 1.24 -20.26 20.45
C GLU A 59 1.45 -18.75 20.18
N GLY A 60 2.61 -18.38 19.63
CA GLY A 60 2.92 -17.01 19.25
C GLY A 60 4.13 -16.97 18.35
N THR A 61 4.00 -16.36 17.17
CA THR A 61 5.11 -16.21 16.21
C THR A 61 6.18 -15.20 16.65
N GLY A 62 5.91 -14.44 17.72
CA GLY A 62 6.80 -13.38 18.20
C GLY A 62 6.92 -12.17 17.26
N LEU A 63 6.07 -12.09 16.22
CA LEU A 63 6.16 -11.05 15.20
C LEU A 63 5.22 -9.85 15.44
N GLY A 64 4.19 -10.00 16.27
CA GLY A 64 3.14 -8.99 16.39
C GLY A 64 3.66 -7.61 16.83
N LEU A 65 4.47 -7.56 17.89
CA LEU A 65 5.02 -6.31 18.40
C LEU A 65 6.16 -5.75 17.55
N SER A 66 6.96 -6.61 16.91
CA SER A 66 8.00 -6.17 15.97
C SER A 66 7.38 -5.52 14.72
N ILE A 67 6.24 -6.04 14.24
CA ILE A 67 5.47 -5.43 13.16
C ILE A 67 4.89 -4.08 13.61
N CYS A 68 4.28 -4.00 14.80
CA CYS A 68 3.80 -2.72 15.34
C CYS A 68 4.92 -1.69 15.47
N TYR A 69 6.10 -2.11 15.92
CA TYR A 69 7.29 -1.26 15.99
C TYR A 69 7.67 -0.71 14.62
N GLY A 70 7.74 -1.56 13.59
CA GLY A 70 8.00 -1.15 12.21
C GLY A 70 7.00 -0.11 11.70
N ILE A 71 5.69 -0.40 11.81
CA ILE A 71 4.62 0.49 11.34
C ILE A 71 4.70 1.87 12.02
N VAL A 72 4.86 1.89 13.35
CA VAL A 72 4.91 3.16 14.10
C VAL A 72 6.15 3.98 13.74
N ARG A 73 7.30 3.34 13.58
CA ARG A 73 8.53 4.02 13.17
C ARG A 73 8.45 4.59 11.75
N GLU A 74 7.83 3.87 10.82
CA GLU A 74 7.62 4.33 9.46
C GLU A 74 6.73 5.58 9.38
N HIS A 75 5.75 5.69 10.28
CA HIS A 75 4.91 6.88 10.41
C HIS A 75 5.62 8.05 11.12
N GLY A 76 6.94 7.95 11.35
CA GLY A 76 7.73 8.95 12.09
C GLY A 76 7.36 9.02 13.58
N GLY A 77 6.73 7.98 14.09
CA GLY A 77 6.25 7.89 15.46
C GLY A 77 7.20 7.17 16.41
N ARG A 78 6.71 6.97 17.62
CA ARG A 78 7.38 6.19 18.67
C ARG A 78 6.38 5.24 19.32
N ILE A 79 6.81 4.00 19.52
CA ILE A 79 6.13 3.02 20.37
C ILE A 79 7.05 2.68 21.55
N TRP A 80 6.49 2.50 22.73
CA TRP A 80 7.20 2.01 23.91
C TRP A 80 6.23 1.28 24.84
N ALA A 81 6.79 0.54 25.80
CA ALA A 81 6.03 -0.15 26.82
C ALA A 81 6.58 0.17 28.21
N GLU A 82 5.68 0.27 29.17
CA GLU A 82 5.97 0.40 30.59
C GLU A 82 5.20 -0.69 31.32
N SER A 83 5.87 -1.42 32.20
CA SER A 83 5.24 -2.51 32.94
C SER A 83 6.03 -2.84 34.19
N GLN A 84 5.32 -3.36 35.20
CA GLN A 84 5.91 -4.00 36.38
C GLN A 84 5.21 -5.35 36.59
N PRO A 85 5.95 -6.39 37.02
CA PRO A 85 5.33 -7.66 37.39
C PRO A 85 4.15 -7.48 38.35
N GLY A 86 3.03 -8.10 38.04
CA GLY A 86 1.78 -8.04 38.80
C GLY A 86 0.92 -6.79 38.61
N GLN A 87 1.37 -5.78 37.85
CA GLN A 87 0.64 -4.51 37.65
C GLN A 87 0.09 -4.33 36.23
N GLY A 88 0.25 -5.32 35.36
CA GLY A 88 -0.12 -5.24 33.95
C GLY A 88 0.88 -4.44 33.11
N ALA A 89 0.52 -4.20 31.85
CA ALA A 89 1.39 -3.50 30.91
C ALA A 89 0.67 -2.30 30.27
N VAL A 90 1.45 -1.26 29.98
CA VAL A 90 1.02 -0.05 29.29
C VAL A 90 1.85 0.10 28.03
N PHE A 91 1.20 -0.03 26.88
CA PHE A 91 1.80 0.22 25.57
C PHE A 91 1.37 1.59 25.08
N SER A 92 2.35 2.42 24.72
CA SER A 92 2.11 3.78 24.27
C SER A 92 2.65 3.97 22.86
N VAL A 93 1.83 4.57 22.01
CA VAL A 93 2.14 4.94 20.63
C VAL A 93 1.94 6.44 20.49
N GLN A 94 2.91 7.12 19.89
CA GLN A 94 2.84 8.53 19.55
C GLN A 94 3.10 8.69 18.05
N LEU A 95 2.19 9.34 17.33
CA LEU A 95 2.32 9.60 15.90
C LEU A 95 2.31 11.12 15.65
N PRO A 96 3.20 11.65 14.80
CA PRO A 96 3.20 13.07 14.48
C PRO A 96 1.92 13.48 13.75
N LEU A 97 1.34 14.61 14.17
CA LEU A 97 0.28 15.27 13.42
C LEU A 97 0.90 15.97 12.22
N ARG A 98 0.75 15.36 11.05
CA ARG A 98 0.85 16.09 9.80
C ARG A 98 -0.38 16.98 9.74
N HIS A 99 -0.23 18.26 10.06
CA HIS A 99 -1.17 19.24 9.55
C HIS A 99 -1.18 19.03 8.04
N ALA A 100 -2.35 18.75 7.48
CA ALA A 100 -2.56 19.05 6.08
C ALA A 100 -2.34 20.56 5.96
N GLY A 101 -1.07 20.96 5.76
CA GLY A 101 -0.78 22.27 5.21
C GLY A 101 -1.69 22.41 4.02
N THR A 102 -2.33 23.57 3.89
CA THR A 102 -3.16 23.99 2.79
C THR A 102 -2.49 23.70 1.44
N ALA A 103 -2.50 22.45 1.01
CA ALA A 103 -2.68 22.11 -0.37
C ALA A 103 -4.07 22.65 -0.64
N ALA A 104 -4.12 23.73 -1.43
CA ALA A 104 -5.34 24.28 -1.96
C ALA A 104 -6.27 23.11 -2.27
N ALA A 105 -7.36 23.04 -1.51
CA ALA A 105 -8.45 22.14 -1.83
C ALA A 105 -8.96 22.59 -3.20
N SER A 106 -8.41 21.99 -4.25
CA SER A 106 -9.25 21.60 -5.37
C SER A 106 -10.18 20.52 -4.81
N ALA A 107 -11.22 20.99 -4.13
CA ALA A 107 -12.44 20.25 -4.04
C ALA A 107 -12.93 20.09 -5.48
N GLY A 108 -12.86 18.87 -6.01
CA GLY A 108 -13.46 18.55 -7.30
C GLY A 108 -12.75 17.42 -8.02
N THR A 109 -13.48 16.31 -8.19
CA THR A 109 -13.19 15.14 -9.06
C THR A 109 -12.17 14.16 -8.44
N THR A 110 -12.44 12.88 -8.15
CA THR A 110 -13.33 11.94 -8.84
C THR A 110 -13.60 10.69 -7.97
N VAL A 111 -14.81 10.56 -7.39
CA VAL A 111 -15.35 9.24 -6.91
C VAL A 111 -16.10 8.53 -8.06
N MET A 112 -15.80 8.91 -9.30
CA MET A 112 -16.39 8.38 -10.53
C MET A 112 -15.37 7.71 -11.49
N ALA A 113 -14.08 7.62 -11.12
CA ALA A 113 -13.02 7.16 -12.02
C ALA A 113 -12.84 5.62 -12.07
N GLY A 114 -13.43 4.89 -11.12
CA GLY A 114 -13.21 3.45 -10.94
C GLY A 114 -14.21 2.54 -11.63
N LEU A 115 -15.42 3.01 -11.95
CA LEU A 115 -16.48 2.15 -12.48
C LEU A 115 -16.07 1.45 -13.77
N GLY A 116 -15.98 0.12 -13.73
CA GLY A 116 -15.67 -0.73 -14.88
C GLY A 116 -14.20 -0.78 -15.28
N ARG A 117 -13.29 -0.19 -14.50
CA ARG A 117 -11.83 -0.32 -14.73
C ARG A 117 -11.28 -1.57 -14.07
N ARG A 118 -10.37 -2.24 -14.78
CA ARG A 118 -9.79 -3.52 -14.37
C ARG A 118 -8.39 -3.34 -13.81
N ILE A 119 -8.10 -3.96 -12.68
CA ILE A 119 -6.76 -3.99 -12.09
C ILE A 119 -6.31 -5.44 -11.95
N LEU A 120 -5.09 -5.71 -12.39
CA LEU A 120 -4.40 -6.95 -12.05
C LEU A 120 -3.43 -6.69 -10.90
N VAL A 121 -3.58 -7.44 -9.81
CA VAL A 121 -2.66 -7.42 -8.66
C VAL A 121 -1.83 -8.70 -8.68
N VAL A 122 -0.50 -8.56 -8.68
CA VAL A 122 0.46 -9.67 -8.66
C VAL A 122 1.28 -9.59 -7.38
N GLU A 123 0.98 -10.47 -6.43
CA GLU A 123 1.51 -10.45 -5.07
C GLU A 123 1.43 -11.86 -4.48
N ASP A 124 2.50 -12.37 -3.90
CA ASP A 124 2.55 -13.73 -3.35
C ASP A 124 2.10 -13.79 -1.87
N ASP A 125 2.27 -12.69 -1.12
CA ASP A 125 1.84 -12.59 0.27
C ASP A 125 0.30 -12.48 0.38
N GLU A 126 -0.32 -13.49 0.98
CA GLU A 126 -1.76 -13.56 1.19
C GLU A 126 -2.32 -12.42 2.05
N ALA A 127 -1.57 -11.95 3.05
CA ALA A 127 -2.00 -10.86 3.90
C ALA A 127 -1.99 -9.53 3.15
N VAL A 128 -1.01 -9.33 2.26
CA VAL A 128 -0.94 -8.13 1.40
C VAL A 128 -2.06 -8.18 0.35
N LEU A 129 -2.28 -9.32 -0.30
CA LEU A 129 -3.41 -9.50 -1.21
C LEU A 129 -4.76 -9.17 -0.55
N ALA A 130 -5.02 -9.73 0.64
CA ALA A 130 -6.26 -9.47 1.38
C ALA A 130 -6.43 -7.97 1.74
N LEU A 131 -5.33 -7.27 2.03
CA LEU A 131 -5.35 -5.83 2.25
C LEU A 131 -5.71 -5.07 0.96
N LEU A 132 -5.09 -5.42 -0.16
CA LEU A 132 -5.32 -4.80 -1.47
C LEU A 132 -6.76 -5.01 -1.94
N GLU A 133 -7.28 -6.23 -1.84
CA GLU A 133 -8.67 -6.56 -2.18
C GLU A 133 -9.66 -5.75 -1.32
N ARG A 134 -9.44 -5.71 0.00
CA ARG A 134 -10.31 -4.96 0.92
C ARG A 134 -10.27 -3.45 0.69
N ALA A 135 -9.12 -2.93 0.27
CA ALA A 135 -8.95 -1.50 -0.02
C ALA A 135 -9.57 -1.08 -1.36
N LEU A 136 -9.42 -1.90 -2.40
CA LEU A 136 -9.84 -1.60 -3.77
C LEU A 136 -11.28 -2.03 -4.07
N GLY A 137 -11.80 -3.05 -3.40
CA GLY A 137 -13.17 -3.54 -3.63
C GLY A 137 -14.26 -2.46 -3.54
N PRO A 138 -14.26 -1.58 -2.51
CA PRO A 138 -15.29 -0.53 -2.37
C PRO A 138 -15.24 0.58 -3.43
N THR A 139 -14.23 0.63 -4.30
CA THR A 139 -14.02 1.75 -5.23
C THR A 139 -14.62 1.51 -6.63
N GLY A 140 -15.34 0.40 -6.82
CA GLY A 140 -15.97 0.04 -8.10
C GLY A 140 -14.99 -0.49 -9.16
N LEU A 141 -13.77 -0.84 -8.76
CA LEU A 141 -12.75 -1.45 -9.61
C LEU A 141 -12.96 -2.97 -9.68
N GLU A 142 -12.70 -3.55 -10.85
CA GLU A 142 -12.65 -5.00 -11.04
C GLU A 142 -11.24 -5.50 -10.76
N VAL A 143 -11.03 -6.12 -9.59
CA VAL A 143 -9.71 -6.61 -9.16
C VAL A 143 -9.57 -8.09 -9.54
N THR A 144 -8.53 -8.42 -10.29
CA THR A 144 -8.05 -9.79 -10.53
C THR A 144 -6.73 -9.97 -9.80
N THR A 145 -6.54 -11.09 -9.10
CA THR A 145 -5.32 -11.37 -8.33
C THR A 145 -4.52 -12.53 -8.91
N ALA A 146 -3.20 -12.47 -8.78
CA ALA A 146 -2.26 -13.49 -9.18
C ALA A 146 -1.13 -13.60 -8.13
N ARG A 147 -0.67 -14.84 -7.88
CA ARG A 147 0.30 -15.13 -6.80
C ARG A 147 1.77 -14.97 -7.21
N ASP A 148 2.05 -14.72 -8.50
CA ASP A 148 3.38 -14.43 -9.04
C ASP A 148 3.30 -13.99 -10.50
N GLY A 149 4.44 -13.59 -11.08
CA GLY A 149 4.51 -13.10 -12.45
C GLY A 149 4.07 -14.13 -13.50
N VAL A 150 4.22 -15.44 -13.27
CA VAL A 150 3.75 -16.46 -14.22
C VAL A 150 2.23 -16.49 -14.24
N ALA A 151 1.60 -16.54 -13.06
CA ALA A 151 0.16 -16.47 -12.93
C ALA A 151 -0.40 -15.14 -13.47
N GLY A 152 0.32 -14.03 -13.26
CA GLY A 152 -0.03 -12.72 -13.81
C GLY A 152 -0.08 -12.72 -15.34
N LEU A 153 0.94 -13.28 -16.00
CA LEU A 153 0.95 -13.39 -17.47
C LEU A 153 -0.16 -14.30 -18.00
N GLN A 154 -0.46 -15.40 -17.28
CA GLN A 154 -1.58 -16.28 -17.62
C GLN A 154 -2.92 -15.54 -17.53
N ALA A 155 -3.12 -14.72 -16.49
CA ALA A 155 -4.32 -13.90 -16.35
C ALA A 155 -4.46 -12.89 -17.50
N LEU A 156 -3.36 -12.27 -17.95
CA LEU A 156 -3.36 -11.36 -19.11
C LEU A 156 -3.69 -12.06 -20.42
N ALA A 157 -3.28 -13.31 -20.59
CA ALA A 157 -3.59 -14.09 -21.79
C ALA A 157 -5.03 -14.63 -21.81
N ALA A 158 -5.61 -14.89 -20.64
CA ALA A 158 -6.93 -15.52 -20.52
C ALA A 158 -8.10 -14.54 -20.62
N GLY A 159 -7.87 -13.23 -20.55
CA GLY A 159 -8.92 -12.26 -20.40
C GLY A 159 -8.62 -10.90 -21.03
N PRO A 160 -9.56 -9.95 -20.91
CA PRO A 160 -9.34 -8.58 -21.34
C PRO A 160 -8.23 -7.92 -20.53
N LEU A 161 -7.44 -7.06 -21.19
CA LEU A 161 -6.31 -6.39 -20.54
C LEU A 161 -6.79 -5.46 -19.42
N PRO A 162 -6.07 -5.41 -18.29
CA PRO A 162 -6.34 -4.48 -17.21
C PRO A 162 -5.91 -3.06 -17.58
N ASP A 163 -6.49 -2.08 -16.90
CA ASP A 163 -6.15 -0.67 -17.00
C ASP A 163 -4.93 -0.31 -16.15
N LEU A 164 -4.64 -1.10 -15.10
CA LEU A 164 -3.48 -0.93 -14.23
C LEU A 164 -3.00 -2.31 -13.75
N VAL A 165 -1.69 -2.49 -13.70
CA VAL A 165 -1.05 -3.62 -13.03
C VAL A 165 -0.38 -3.13 -11.76
N ILE A 166 -0.63 -3.82 -10.66
CA ILE A 166 0.07 -3.64 -9.39
C ILE A 166 0.93 -4.89 -9.20
N ALA A 167 2.24 -4.77 -9.03
CA ALA A 167 3.12 -5.93 -8.92
C ALA A 167 4.16 -5.78 -7.81
N ASP A 168 4.36 -6.81 -6.99
CA ASP A 168 5.52 -6.88 -6.09
C ASP A 168 6.82 -7.10 -6.90
N LEU A 169 7.94 -6.62 -6.36
CA LEU A 169 9.28 -6.90 -6.88
C LEU A 169 9.73 -8.33 -6.57
N ARG A 170 9.39 -8.87 -5.40
CA ARG A 170 9.90 -10.15 -4.93
C ARG A 170 8.76 -11.15 -4.87
N MET A 171 8.76 -12.09 -5.82
CA MET A 171 7.76 -13.14 -5.93
C MET A 171 8.43 -14.43 -6.43
N PRO A 172 7.89 -15.62 -6.12
CA PRO A 172 8.41 -16.90 -6.61
C PRO A 172 8.17 -17.08 -8.11
N ARG A 173 8.90 -18.01 -8.74
CA ARG A 173 8.82 -18.40 -10.17
C ARG A 173 9.20 -17.32 -11.17
N LEU A 174 8.52 -16.17 -11.16
CA LEU A 174 8.85 -14.99 -11.95
C LEU A 174 8.66 -13.74 -11.09
N ASP A 175 9.78 -13.05 -10.84
CA ASP A 175 9.85 -11.87 -10.00
C ASP A 175 9.33 -10.62 -10.73
N GLY A 176 9.18 -9.51 -10.00
CA GLY A 176 8.65 -8.26 -10.56
C GLY A 176 9.45 -7.72 -11.75
N PRO A 177 10.80 -7.65 -11.68
CA PRO A 177 11.62 -7.27 -12.82
C PRO A 177 11.43 -8.17 -14.05
N GLY A 178 11.46 -9.50 -13.87
CA GLY A 178 11.25 -10.45 -14.96
C GLY A 178 9.84 -10.36 -15.55
N PHE A 179 8.82 -10.19 -14.70
CA PHE A 179 7.45 -9.95 -15.12
C PHE A 179 7.32 -8.65 -15.92
N TYR A 180 7.91 -7.55 -15.44
CA TYR A 180 7.90 -6.27 -16.15
C TYR A 180 8.59 -6.33 -17.52
N ASP A 181 9.73 -7.01 -17.61
CA ASP A 181 10.43 -7.20 -18.89
C ASP A 181 9.60 -8.02 -19.89
N ARG A 182 8.71 -8.90 -19.42
CA ARG A 182 7.75 -9.60 -20.27
C ARG A 182 6.62 -8.68 -20.70
N LEU A 183 6.07 -7.87 -19.78
CA LEU A 183 5.08 -6.83 -20.12
C LEU A 183 5.62 -5.86 -21.17
N ARG A 184 6.86 -5.40 -21.04
CA ARG A 184 7.47 -4.46 -21.99
C ARG A 184 7.59 -5.04 -23.40
N ARG A 185 7.83 -6.36 -23.51
CA ARG A 185 7.95 -7.06 -24.80
C ARG A 185 6.60 -7.37 -25.43
N ASP A 186 5.68 -7.90 -24.63
CA ASP A 186 4.44 -8.49 -25.16
C ASP A 186 3.23 -7.54 -25.05
N TYR A 187 3.25 -6.64 -24.07
CA TYR A 187 2.16 -5.70 -23.73
C TYR A 187 2.68 -4.28 -23.50
N PRO A 188 3.36 -3.64 -24.47
CA PRO A 188 4.09 -2.39 -24.26
C PRO A 188 3.22 -1.20 -23.83
N SER A 189 1.92 -1.19 -24.16
CA SER A 189 0.97 -0.20 -23.66
C SER A 189 0.65 -0.40 -22.17
N LEU A 190 0.53 -1.65 -21.73
CA LEU A 190 0.28 -2.01 -20.33
C LEU A 190 1.51 -1.80 -19.45
N ALA A 191 2.71 -2.00 -19.99
CA ALA A 191 3.97 -1.73 -19.29
C ALA A 191 4.12 -0.26 -18.85
N ARG A 192 3.37 0.67 -19.45
CA ARG A 192 3.33 2.09 -19.01
C ARG A 192 2.35 2.34 -17.85
N ARG A 193 1.57 1.33 -17.49
CA ARG A 193 0.50 1.38 -16.48
C ARG A 193 0.78 0.32 -15.42
N VAL A 194 1.99 0.39 -14.87
CA VAL A 194 2.47 -0.51 -13.80
C VAL A 194 2.78 0.33 -12.58
N LEU A 195 2.19 -0.06 -11.44
CA LEU A 195 2.56 0.41 -10.11
C LEU A 195 3.31 -0.72 -9.40
N LEU A 196 4.54 -0.45 -8.98
CA LEU A 196 5.30 -1.44 -8.23
C LEU A 196 5.00 -1.34 -6.74
N ILE A 197 4.98 -2.47 -6.06
CA ILE A 197 4.99 -2.54 -4.60
C ILE A 197 6.32 -3.17 -4.19
N THR A 198 6.96 -2.69 -3.11
CA THR A 198 8.26 -3.24 -2.68
C THR A 198 8.46 -3.19 -1.18
N GLY A 199 8.78 -4.33 -0.56
CA GLY A 199 9.25 -4.40 0.83
C GLY A 199 10.76 -4.33 1.02
N ASP A 200 11.52 -4.40 -0.07
CA ASP A 200 12.99 -4.50 -0.06
C ASP A 200 13.63 -3.45 -0.98
N ALA A 201 13.18 -2.19 -0.85
CA ALA A 201 13.67 -1.08 -1.67
C ALA A 201 15.16 -0.73 -1.44
N ILE A 202 15.80 -1.36 -0.45
CA ILE A 202 17.19 -1.11 -0.07
C ILE A 202 18.14 -2.15 -0.72
N ALA A 203 17.64 -3.34 -1.06
CA ALA A 203 18.44 -4.32 -1.78
C ALA A 203 19.00 -3.71 -3.09
N PRO A 204 20.31 -3.84 -3.37
CA PRO A 204 20.95 -3.20 -4.51
C PRO A 204 20.28 -3.51 -5.86
N SER A 205 19.84 -4.75 -6.07
CA SER A 205 19.14 -5.18 -7.29
C SER A 205 17.77 -4.51 -7.45
N SER A 206 16.98 -4.43 -6.37
CA SER A 206 15.68 -3.77 -6.36
C SER A 206 15.81 -2.26 -6.54
N ALA A 207 16.77 -1.62 -5.88
CA ALA A 207 17.05 -0.19 -6.05
C ALA A 207 17.47 0.15 -7.48
N GLN A 208 18.36 -0.65 -8.08
CA GLN A 208 18.79 -0.48 -9.46
C GLN A 208 17.63 -0.65 -10.45
N PHE A 209 16.74 -1.61 -10.22
CA PHE A 209 15.56 -1.81 -11.05
C PHE A 209 14.57 -0.64 -10.95
N LEU A 210 14.28 -0.15 -9.73
CA LEU A 210 13.41 1.00 -9.53
C LEU A 210 13.95 2.25 -10.24
N GLN A 211 15.26 2.48 -10.17
CA GLN A 211 15.91 3.59 -10.85
C GLN A 211 15.87 3.45 -12.38
N SER A 212 16.15 2.26 -12.92
CA SER A 212 16.23 2.04 -14.37
C SER A 212 14.88 1.91 -15.07
N SER A 213 13.86 1.38 -14.37
CA SER A 213 12.50 1.27 -14.91
C SER A 213 11.76 2.60 -14.94
N GLY A 214 12.08 3.53 -14.02
CA GLY A 214 11.38 4.81 -13.89
C GLY A 214 9.91 4.68 -13.50
N LEU A 215 9.49 3.50 -13.03
CA LEU A 215 8.12 3.21 -12.69
C LEU A 215 7.73 3.84 -11.34
N PRO A 216 6.46 4.25 -11.17
CA PRO A 216 5.94 4.59 -9.88
C PRO A 216 5.95 3.36 -8.96
N TYR A 217 6.32 3.56 -7.71
CA TYR A 217 6.35 2.49 -6.72
C TYR A 217 5.82 2.94 -5.36
N LEU A 218 5.27 1.99 -4.63
CA LEU A 218 4.83 2.13 -3.24
C LEU A 218 5.67 1.19 -2.37
N ARG A 219 6.25 1.74 -1.30
CA ARG A 219 7.10 0.97 -0.39
C ARG A 219 6.24 0.33 0.70
N LYS A 220 6.48 -0.95 1.01
CA LYS A 220 5.92 -1.64 2.18
C LYS A 220 6.72 -1.23 3.43
N PRO A 221 6.04 -1.05 4.58
CA PRO A 221 4.58 -0.98 4.74
C PRO A 221 3.93 0.28 4.12
N PHE A 222 2.67 0.17 3.69
CA PHE A 222 1.88 1.31 3.18
C PHE A 222 0.46 1.29 3.72
N GLY A 223 -0.16 2.46 3.85
CA GLY A 223 -1.56 2.59 4.27
C GLY A 223 -2.54 2.47 3.10
N VAL A 224 -3.81 2.20 3.42
CA VAL A 224 -4.91 2.18 2.43
C VAL A 224 -5.03 3.52 1.70
N LYS A 225 -4.82 4.64 2.39
CA LYS A 225 -4.88 5.98 1.79
C LYS A 225 -3.78 6.18 0.74
N ASP A 226 -2.57 5.71 1.02
CA ASP A 226 -1.43 5.86 0.11
C ASP A 226 -1.62 4.98 -1.14
N LEU A 227 -2.13 3.75 -0.94
CA LEU A 227 -2.53 2.87 -2.04
C LEU A 227 -3.58 3.51 -2.93
N LEU A 228 -4.69 4.00 -2.35
CA LEU A 228 -5.77 4.61 -3.11
C LEU A 228 -5.30 5.86 -3.87
N ALA A 229 -4.49 6.70 -3.23
CA ALA A 229 -3.91 7.87 -3.88
C ALA A 229 -2.98 7.48 -5.05
N ALA A 230 -2.12 6.47 -4.86
CA ALA A 230 -1.24 5.98 -5.91
C ALA A 230 -2.03 5.40 -7.09
N VAL A 231 -3.04 4.57 -6.81
CA VAL A 231 -3.91 3.98 -7.83
C VAL A 231 -4.71 5.05 -8.57
N SER A 232 -5.34 5.99 -7.86
CA SER A 232 -6.08 7.09 -8.50
C SER A 232 -5.18 7.93 -9.41
N ASN A 233 -3.96 8.26 -8.99
CA ASN A 233 -3.00 8.98 -9.83
C ASN A 233 -2.63 8.19 -11.10
N GLN A 234 -2.39 6.88 -10.97
CA GLN A 234 -2.07 6.05 -12.14
C GLN A 234 -3.25 5.88 -13.10
N ILE A 235 -4.46 5.77 -12.57
CA ILE A 235 -5.70 5.68 -13.35
C ILE A 235 -5.99 7.00 -14.08
N ALA A 236 -5.69 8.15 -13.47
CA ALA A 236 -5.83 9.46 -14.09
C ALA A 236 -4.80 9.67 -15.21
N VAL A 237 -3.52 9.40 -14.94
CA VAL A 237 -2.43 9.53 -15.94
C VAL A 237 -2.65 8.59 -17.13
N SER A 238 -3.13 7.38 -16.90
CA SER A 238 -3.42 6.42 -17.97
C SER A 238 -4.62 6.83 -18.84
N ALA A 239 -5.58 7.57 -18.28
CA ALA A 239 -6.74 8.09 -19.02
C ALA A 239 -6.33 9.19 -20.01
N ASP A 240 -5.46 10.12 -19.59
CA ASP A 240 -4.92 11.18 -20.43
C ASP A 240 -4.05 10.61 -21.56
N LEU A 241 -3.29 9.55 -21.30
CA LEU A 241 -2.49 8.89 -22.34
C LEU A 241 -3.35 8.12 -23.35
N SER A 242 -4.51 7.58 -22.95
CA SER A 242 -5.46 6.99 -23.90
C SER A 242 -6.16 8.05 -24.75
N SER A 243 -6.57 9.19 -24.17
CA SER A 243 -7.26 10.26 -24.92
C SER A 243 -6.36 10.89 -25.97
N LEU A 244 -5.07 11.10 -25.64
CA LEU A 244 -4.04 11.57 -26.56
C LEU A 244 -3.73 10.56 -27.69
N ALA A 245 -3.83 9.25 -27.42
CA ALA A 245 -3.62 8.22 -28.43
C ALA A 245 -4.85 8.02 -29.36
N THR A 246 -6.06 8.36 -28.90
CA THR A 246 -7.29 8.23 -29.70
C THR A 246 -7.67 9.46 -30.52
N GLY A 247 -6.94 10.58 -30.42
CA GLY A 247 -7.13 11.73 -31.32
C GLY A 247 -8.56 12.27 -31.36
N VAL A 248 -9.21 12.44 -30.20
CA VAL A 248 -10.51 13.13 -30.10
C VAL A 248 -10.35 14.30 -29.13
N SER A 249 -10.52 15.51 -29.68
CA SER A 249 -10.55 16.75 -28.90
C SER A 249 -11.75 16.75 -27.93
N ALA A 250 -11.53 17.18 -26.70
CA ALA A 250 -12.56 17.29 -25.65
C ALA A 250 -13.57 18.43 -25.92
N ASP A 251 -13.32 19.28 -26.91
CA ASP A 251 -14.25 20.31 -27.35
C ASP A 251 -14.89 19.87 -28.67
N GLY A 252 -16.13 19.36 -28.58
CA GLY A 252 -16.93 18.85 -29.68
C GLY A 252 -17.32 19.92 -30.72
N VAL A 253 -16.35 20.48 -31.42
CA VAL A 253 -16.57 21.33 -32.60
C VAL A 253 -16.19 20.52 -33.84
N PRO A 254 -17.13 20.22 -34.75
CA PRO A 254 -16.80 19.51 -35.97
C PRO A 254 -15.91 20.37 -36.88
N LEU A 255 -14.87 19.75 -37.44
CA LEU A 255 -14.12 20.30 -38.55
C LEU A 255 -15.01 20.38 -39.79
N THR A 256 -15.59 21.55 -40.02
CA THR A 256 -15.99 22.02 -41.34
C THR A 256 -15.16 23.28 -41.62
N GLY A 257 -14.55 23.51 -42.78
CA GLY A 257 -14.53 22.80 -44.03
C GLY A 257 -13.34 23.29 -44.86
N PHE A 258 -13.06 22.57 -45.94
CA PHE A 258 -12.21 23.01 -47.03
C PHE A 258 -12.63 24.39 -47.54
N ASP A 259 -11.68 25.31 -47.74
CA ASP A 259 -11.67 26.09 -48.98
C ASP A 259 -10.23 26.29 -49.48
N ASN A 260 -10.02 25.78 -50.69
CA ASN A 260 -8.81 25.83 -51.47
C ASN A 260 -8.97 26.98 -52.47
N ARG A 261 -8.42 28.16 -52.18
CA ARG A 261 -8.22 29.21 -53.19
C ARG A 261 -6.88 29.92 -53.00
N GLN A 262 -5.99 29.60 -53.93
CA GLN A 262 -5.00 30.45 -54.61
C GLN A 262 -4.59 31.78 -53.96
N ARG A 263 -3.28 31.96 -53.79
CA ARG A 263 -2.56 33.13 -54.34
C ARG A 263 -1.07 32.84 -54.52
N THR A 264 -0.69 32.87 -55.79
CA THR A 264 0.65 33.10 -56.34
C THR A 264 1.22 34.45 -55.88
N THR A 265 2.52 34.53 -55.52
CA THR A 265 3.60 35.34 -56.17
C THR A 265 4.82 35.61 -55.24
N GLY A 266 6.03 35.54 -55.83
CA GLY A 266 7.29 36.13 -55.36
C GLY A 266 8.17 35.18 -54.53
N ARG A 267 9.41 34.82 -54.92
CA ARG A 267 10.43 35.47 -55.73
C ARG A 267 11.35 34.41 -56.34
#